data_AF-A0A6S6M1R9-F1
#
_entry.id   AF-A0A6S6M1R9-F1
#
_cell.length_a   1.000
_cell.length_b   1.000
_cell.length_c   1.000
_cell.angle_alpha   90.00
_cell.angle_beta   90.00
_cell.angle_gamma   90.00
#
_symmetry.space_group_name_H-M   'P 1'
#
loop_
_entity.id
_entity.type
_entity.pdbx_description
1 polymer ?
#
loop_
_entity_poly.entity_id
_entity_poly.type
_entity_poly.pdbx_seq_one_letter_code
_entity_poly.pdbx_strand_id
1 'polypeptide(L)'
;MRTCSYTAMNGEAKVLKLDSAIDIAVGRSSLRRGWSATLLFNPATLSFIEYRCSPPDRFGQRKEEAQEVTSHYIYKNFKLDPILLLAIQQNPREWKPANQTG
;
A
#
# COMPACT_ATOMS: atom_id res chain seq x y z
N MET A 1 -11.32 -12.15 8.65
CA MET A 1 -10.12 -12.07 7.81
C MET A 1 -10.43 -11.18 6.61
N ARG A 2 -9.81 -10.01 6.51
CA ARG A 2 -10.07 -9.08 5.40
C ARG A 2 -9.06 -9.31 4.27
N THR A 3 -9.55 -9.52 3.05
CA THR A 3 -8.70 -9.68 1.85
C THR A 3 -9.00 -8.61 0.82
N CYS A 4 -8.03 -8.34 -0.04
CA CYS A 4 -8.16 -7.44 -1.17
C CYS A 4 -7.48 -8.06 -2.40
N SER A 5 -8.12 -7.97 -3.56
CA SER A 5 -7.50 -8.33 -4.83
C SER A 5 -6.61 -7.19 -5.31
N TYR A 6 -5.40 -7.49 -5.75
CA TYR A 6 -4.47 -6.52 -6.32
C TYR A 6 -3.92 -6.99 -7.66
N THR A 7 -3.58 -6.03 -8.52
CA THR A 7 -2.88 -6.30 -9.78
C THR A 7 -1.37 -6.30 -9.52
N ALA A 8 -0.74 -7.45 -9.73
CA ALA A 8 0.71 -7.59 -9.67
C ALA A 8 1.38 -6.87 -10.85
N MET A 9 2.69 -6.63 -10.75
CA MET A 9 3.44 -5.92 -11.81
C MET A 9 3.44 -6.66 -13.17
N ASN A 10 3.25 -7.97 -13.17
CA ASN A 10 3.10 -8.80 -14.37
C ASN A 10 1.67 -8.80 -14.95
N GLY A 11 0.74 -8.04 -14.36
CA GLY A 11 -0.67 -7.96 -14.76
C GLY A 11 -1.58 -9.01 -14.15
N GLU A 12 -1.05 -9.97 -13.40
CA GLU A 12 -1.87 -11.00 -12.75
C GLU A 12 -2.68 -10.45 -11.57
N ALA A 13 -3.90 -10.96 -11.41
CA ALA A 13 -4.69 -10.71 -10.22
C ALA A 13 -4.20 -11.62 -9.09
N LYS A 14 -3.83 -11.03 -7.95
CA LYS A 14 -3.41 -11.73 -6.74
C LYS A 14 -4.26 -11.30 -5.55
N VAL A 15 -4.19 -12.04 -4.46
CA VAL A 15 -4.93 -11.74 -3.23
C VAL A 15 -3.95 -11.35 -2.12
N LEU A 16 -4.19 -10.20 -1.50
CA LEU A 16 -3.53 -9.74 -0.30
C LEU A 16 -4.42 -10.01 0.91
N LYS A 17 -3.85 -10.59 1.96
CA LYS A 17 -4.48 -10.64 3.30
C LYS A 17 -4.12 -9.34 4.03
N LEU A 18 -5.09 -8.45 4.20
CA LEU A 18 -4.87 -7.13 4.79
C LEU A 18 -4.44 -7.24 6.26
N ASP A 19 -4.96 -8.22 6.99
CA ASP A 19 -4.62 -8.44 8.40
C ASP A 19 -3.13 -8.85 8.61
N SER A 20 -2.43 -9.26 7.55
CA SER A 20 -0.99 -9.59 7.57
C SER A 20 -0.13 -8.58 6.81
N ALA A 21 -0.75 -7.58 6.18
CA ALA A 21 -0.02 -6.52 5.51
C ALA A 21 0.49 -5.51 6.55
N ILE A 22 1.62 -4.87 6.24
CA ILE A 22 2.22 -3.86 7.10
C ILE A 22 2.01 -2.49 6.47
N ASP A 23 1.38 -1.58 7.21
CA ASP A 23 1.18 -0.21 6.77
C ASP A 23 2.49 0.57 6.81
N ILE A 24 2.93 1.07 5.65
CA ILE A 24 4.20 1.79 5.52
C ILE A 24 3.96 3.30 5.51
N ALA A 25 3.02 3.78 4.71
CA ALA A 25 2.71 5.20 4.58
C ALA A 25 1.29 5.44 4.08
N VAL A 26 0.75 6.62 4.38
CA VAL A 26 -0.55 7.09 3.86
C VAL A 26 -0.33 8.39 3.10
N GLY A 27 -1.07 8.57 2.00
CA GLY A 27 -0.99 9.74 1.15
C GLY A 27 -2.17 9.87 0.20
N ARG A 28 -1.96 10.60 -0.89
CA ARG A 28 -2.92 10.74 -1.98
C ARG A 28 -2.51 9.85 -3.14
N SER A 29 -3.48 9.26 -3.82
CA SER A 29 -3.20 8.48 -5.02
C SER A 29 -2.67 9.39 -6.14
N SER A 30 -1.57 8.95 -6.77
CA SER A 30 -1.05 9.60 -7.98
C SER A 30 -1.81 9.21 -9.25
N LEU A 31 -2.47 8.05 -9.23
CA LEU A 31 -3.20 7.47 -10.37
C LEU A 31 -4.69 7.85 -10.39
N ARG A 32 -5.29 8.05 -9.21
CA ARG A 32 -6.72 8.40 -9.06
C ARG A 32 -6.86 9.73 -8.34
N ARG A 33 -7.14 10.81 -9.09
CA ARG A 33 -7.30 12.16 -8.51
C ARG A 33 -8.38 12.16 -7.42
N GLY A 34 -8.05 12.68 -6.25
CA GLY A 34 -8.96 12.80 -5.10
C GLY A 34 -9.11 11.53 -4.25
N TRP A 35 -8.47 10.42 -4.64
CA TRP A 35 -8.47 9.19 -3.85
C TRP A 35 -7.33 9.21 -2.83
N SER A 36 -7.55 8.55 -1.69
CA SER A 36 -6.48 8.26 -0.74
C SER A 36 -5.68 7.06 -1.22
N ALA A 37 -4.42 6.99 -0.79
CA ALA A 37 -3.56 5.84 -1.04
C ALA A 37 -2.83 5.45 0.25
N THR A 38 -2.80 4.16 0.53
CA THR A 38 -2.00 3.54 1.59
C THR A 38 -0.98 2.64 0.93
N LEU A 39 0.29 2.86 1.24
CA LEU A 39 1.36 1.96 0.87
C LEU A 39 1.43 0.81 1.88
N LEU A 40 1.18 -0.38 1.40
CA LEU A 40 1.22 -1.63 2.16
C LEU A 40 2.46 -2.43 1.78
N PHE A 41 3.03 -3.14 2.73
CA PHE A 41 4.04 -4.16 2.48
C PHE A 41 3.46 -5.55 2.75
N ASN A 42 3.60 -6.47 1.79
CA ASN A 42 3.20 -7.86 1.92
C ASN A 42 4.43 -8.74 2.24
N PRO A 43 4.62 -9.18 3.49
CA PRO A 43 5.79 -9.98 3.86
C PRO A 43 5.80 -11.37 3.20
N ALA A 44 4.64 -11.89 2.77
CA ALA A 44 4.58 -13.21 2.13
C ALA A 44 5.17 -13.21 0.71
N THR A 45 5.13 -12.07 0.01
CA THR A 45 5.66 -11.95 -1.37
C THR A 45 6.80 -10.95 -1.48
N LEU A 46 7.17 -10.28 -0.39
CA LEU A 46 8.14 -9.19 -0.33
C LEU A 46 7.80 -8.02 -1.27
N SER A 47 6.51 -7.83 -1.54
CA SER A 47 5.99 -6.83 -2.47
C SER A 47 5.46 -5.59 -1.75
N PHE A 48 5.61 -4.44 -2.37
CA PHE A 48 4.92 -3.22 -1.99
C PHE A 48 3.66 -3.04 -2.84
N ILE A 49 2.55 -2.68 -2.19
CA ILE A 49 1.23 -2.57 -2.81
C ILE A 49 0.65 -1.21 -2.45
N GLU A 50 0.30 -0.41 -3.46
CA GLU A 50 -0.52 0.77 -3.26
C GLU A 50 -1.99 0.36 -3.22
N TYR A 51 -2.63 0.55 -2.07
CA TYR A 51 -4.05 0.37 -1.87
C TYR A 51 -4.75 1.74 -1.90
N ARG A 52 -5.70 1.91 -2.80
CA ARG A 52 -6.36 3.18 -3.09
C ARG A 52 -7.84 3.10 -2.74
N CYS A 53 -8.36 4.15 -2.12
CA CYS A 53 -9.78 4.24 -1.79
C CYS A 53 -10.37 5.54 -2.30
N SER A 54 -11.56 5.45 -2.91
CA SER A 54 -12.31 6.63 -3.31
C SER A 54 -12.85 7.39 -2.09
N PRO A 55 -13.18 8.68 -2.27
CA PRO A 55 -14.15 9.34 -1.41
C PRO A 55 -15.45 8.53 -1.36
N PRO A 56 -16.20 8.59 -0.24
CA PRO A 56 -17.51 7.95 -0.16
C PRO A 56 -18.46 8.61 -1.17
N ASP A 57 -19.32 7.82 -1.80
CA ASP A 57 -20.43 8.33 -2.59
C ASP A 57 -21.58 8.85 -1.70
N ARG A 58 -22.68 9.27 -2.32
CA ARG A 58 -23.88 9.78 -1.60
C ARG A 58 -24.52 8.74 -0.66
N PHE A 59 -24.17 7.47 -0.80
CA PHE A 59 -24.64 6.36 0.02
C PHE A 59 -23.58 5.86 1.00
N GLY A 60 -22.42 6.54 1.09
CA GLY A 60 -21.32 6.15 1.95
C GLY A 60 -20.43 5.04 1.39
N GLN A 61 -20.67 4.56 0.16
CA GLN A 61 -19.90 3.47 -0.43
C GLN A 61 -18.57 3.98 -0.99
N ARG A 62 -17.52 3.15 -0.91
CA ARG A 62 -16.19 3.44 -1.43
C ARG A 62 -15.79 2.41 -2.47
N LYS A 63 -15.09 2.87 -3.51
CA LYS A 63 -14.40 2.00 -4.46
C LYS A 63 -12.96 1.81 -3.99
N GLU A 64 -12.45 0.61 -4.16
CA GLU A 64 -11.12 0.22 -3.72
C GLU A 64 -10.34 -0.36 -4.90
N GLU A 65 -9.06 -0.04 -4.98
CA GLU A 65 -8.13 -0.59 -5.98
C GLU A 65 -6.80 -0.90 -5.32
N ALA A 66 -6.15 -1.99 -5.71
CA ALA A 66 -4.81 -2.31 -5.22
C ALA A 66 -3.89 -2.69 -6.37
N GLN A 67 -2.64 -2.22 -6.32
CA GLN A 67 -1.64 -2.54 -7.33
C GLN A 67 -0.26 -2.64 -6.70
N GLU A 68 0.52 -3.61 -7.15
CA GLU A 68 1.93 -3.71 -6.80
C GLU A 68 2.72 -2.54 -7.40
N VAL A 69 3.67 -1.98 -6.65
CA VAL A 69 4.41 -0.77 -7.03
C VAL A 69 5.90 -0.92 -6.80
N THR A 70 6.69 -0.21 -7.61
CA THR A 70 8.15 -0.24 -7.55
C THR A 70 8.70 0.76 -6.53
N SER A 71 9.95 0.55 -6.09
CA SER A 71 10.68 1.51 -5.25
C SER A 71 10.75 2.90 -5.88
N HIS A 72 10.93 2.99 -7.21
CA HIS A 72 10.91 4.27 -7.93
C HIS A 72 9.56 4.98 -7.82
N TYR A 73 8.45 4.25 -8.00
CA TYR A 73 7.10 4.81 -7.83
C TYR A 73 6.89 5.31 -6.39
N ILE A 74 7.32 4.51 -5.41
CA ILE A 74 7.19 4.83 -3.99
C ILE A 74 7.97 6.10 -3.65
N TYR A 75 9.23 6.21 -4.08
CA TYR A 75 10.03 7.41 -3.87
C TYR A 75 9.38 8.65 -4.50
N LYS A 76 8.90 8.54 -5.75
CA LYS A 76 8.28 9.66 -6.45
C LYS A 76 7.00 10.16 -5.76
N ASN A 77 6.15 9.24 -5.29
CA ASN A 77 4.78 9.55 -4.84
C ASN A 77 4.60 9.61 -3.32
N PHE A 78 5.33 8.79 -2.55
CA PHE A 78 5.28 8.74 -1.09
C PHE A 78 6.51 9.37 -0.41
N LYS A 79 7.53 9.76 -1.18
CA LYS A 79 8.77 10.38 -0.69
C LYS A 79 9.55 9.49 0.29
N LEU A 80 9.39 8.17 0.18
CA LEU A 80 10.17 7.21 0.96
C LEU A 80 11.44 6.82 0.21
N ASP A 81 12.56 6.84 0.92
CA ASP A 81 13.86 6.49 0.38
C ASP A 81 13.93 4.99 0.04
N PRO A 82 14.48 4.58 -1.12
CA PRO A 82 14.69 3.17 -1.45
C PRO A 82 15.49 2.37 -0.41
N ILE A 83 16.42 3.00 0.33
CA ILE A 83 17.18 2.37 1.41
C ILE A 83 16.25 1.96 2.56
N LEU A 84 15.27 2.81 2.89
CA LEU A 84 14.25 2.52 3.90
C LEU A 84 13.39 1.32 3.47
N LEU A 85 12.99 1.29 2.19
CA LEU A 85 12.20 0.19 1.63
C LEU A 85 12.96 -1.14 1.69
N LEU A 86 14.27 -1.11 1.40
CA LEU A 86 15.12 -2.28 1.53
C LEU A 86 15.21 -2.75 2.98
N ALA A 87 15.35 -1.84 3.94
CA ALA A 87 15.36 -2.18 5.36
C ALA A 87 14.05 -2.83 5.82
N ILE A 88 12.89 -2.33 5.36
CA ILE A 88 11.58 -2.95 5.60
C ILE A 88 11.51 -4.36 5.02
N GLN A 89 12.02 -4.56 3.80
CA GLN A 89 12.04 -5.89 3.18
C GLN A 89 12.92 -6.89 3.94
N GLN A 90 14.05 -6.44 4.49
CA GLN A 90 14.97 -7.28 5.24
C GLN A 90 14.43 -7.63 6.64
N ASN A 91 13.80 -6.67 7.33
CA ASN A 91 13.33 -6.82 8.71
C ASN A 91 11.88 -6.32 8.89
N PRO A 92 10.89 -6.95 8.23
CA PRO A 92 9.52 -6.42 8.22
C PRO A 92 8.85 -6.41 9.60
N ARG A 93 9.27 -7.29 10.51
CA ARG A 93 8.73 -7.35 11.89
C ARG A 93 9.20 -6.21 12.78
N GLU A 94 10.30 -5.56 12.43
CA GLU A 94 10.85 -4.44 13.18
C GLU A 94 10.24 -3.10 12.77
N TRP A 95 9.59 -3.06 11.60
CA TRP A 95 8.92 -1.87 11.13
C TRP A 95 7.79 -1.45 12.08
N LYS A 96 7.88 -0.22 12.57
CA LYS A 96 6.83 0.44 13.33
C LYS A 96 6.42 1.70 12.58
N PRO A 97 5.15 1.87 12.20
CA PRO A 97 4.70 3.12 11.61
C PRO A 97 5.00 4.27 12.58
N ALA A 98 5.62 5.33 12.09
CA ALA A 98 6.22 6.38 12.92
C ALA A 98 5.22 7.20 13.76
N ASN A 99 3.90 6.99 13.64
CA ASN A 99 2.90 7.62 14.50
C ASN A 99 1.63 6.75 14.61
N GLN A 100 1.55 5.99 15.69
CA GLN A 100 0.29 5.81 16.44
C GLN A 100 0.45 6.54 17.78
N THR A 101 0.56 7.87 17.72
CA THR A 101 0.48 8.74 18.88
C THR A 101 -0.92 9.33 18.94
N GLY A 102 -1.72 8.84 19.89
CA GLY A 102 -2.91 9.50 20.42
C GLY A 102 -4.18 9.39 19.59
#